data_AF-A0A1G1V5P0-F1
#
_entry.id   AF-A0A1G1V5P0-F1
#
_cell.length_a   1.000
_cell.length_b   1.000
_cell.length_c   1.000
_cell.angle_alpha   90.00
_cell.angle_beta   90.00
_cell.angle_gamma   90.00
#
_symmetry.space_group_name_H-M   'P 1'
#
loop_
_entity.id
_entity.type
_entity.pdbx_description
1 polymer ?
#
loop_
_entity_poly.entity_id
_entity_poly.type
_entity_poly.pdbx_seq_one_letter_code
_entity_poly.pdbx_strand_id
1 'polypeptide(L)'
;MTTINISLPTNMYKDVKRAVKVGSYASISEMIRDSLRKTLYKEVTVNGLTPAEEDEILETAATPDDNDEVWETEEDITRGFEKLRKKIKSKSVKNKTKRYIQHPI
;
A
#
# COMPACT_ATOMS: atom_id res chain seq x y z
N MET A 1 -20.57 -17.37 -12.56
CA MET A 1 -21.13 -17.27 -11.19
C MET A 1 -21.97 -18.51 -10.96
N THR A 2 -21.68 -19.29 -9.93
CA THR A 2 -22.38 -20.55 -9.65
C THR A 2 -23.39 -20.32 -8.54
N THR A 3 -24.64 -20.74 -8.74
CA THR A 3 -25.68 -20.69 -7.72
C THR A 3 -25.72 -22.02 -6.99
N ILE A 4 -25.70 -21.97 -5.66
CA ILE A 4 -25.79 -23.14 -4.81
C ILE A 4 -27.00 -22.93 -3.90
N ASN A 5 -27.90 -23.91 -3.88
CA ASN A 5 -29.03 -23.91 -2.96
C ASN A 5 -28.56 -24.48 -1.62
N ILE A 6 -28.71 -23.69 -0.56
CA ILE A 6 -28.28 -24.05 0.78
C ILE A 6 -29.44 -23.94 1.75
N SER A 7 -29.60 -24.95 2.60
CA SER A 7 -30.56 -24.97 3.70
C SER A 7 -29.86 -24.59 5.00
N LEU A 8 -30.43 -23.62 5.72
CA LEU A 8 -29.94 -23.19 7.03
C LEU A 8 -30.90 -23.62 8.15
N PRO A 9 -30.40 -24.01 9.33
CA PRO A 9 -31.24 -24.18 10.51
C PRO A 9 -32.03 -22.91 10.82
N THR A 10 -33.27 -23.05 11.28
CA THR A 10 -34.19 -21.92 11.48
C THR A 10 -33.64 -20.82 12.39
N ASN A 11 -32.92 -21.21 13.44
CA ASN A 11 -32.30 -20.26 14.37
C ASN A 11 -31.16 -19.49 13.68
N MET A 12 -30.28 -20.20 12.98
CA MET A 12 -29.18 -19.60 12.23
C MET A 12 -29.69 -18.64 11.15
N TYR A 13 -30.79 -18.99 10.46
CA TYR A 13 -31.40 -18.10 9.47
C TYR A 13 -31.91 -16.78 10.09
N LYS A 14 -32.47 -16.82 11.30
CA LYS A 14 -32.87 -15.61 12.03
C LYS A 14 -31.66 -14.75 12.41
N ASP A 15 -30.58 -15.39 12.83
CA ASP A 15 -29.35 -14.69 13.20
C ASP A 15 -28.69 -14.05 11.98
N VAL A 16 -28.63 -14.75 10.86
CA VAL A 16 -28.17 -14.24 9.55
C VAL A 16 -29.00 -13.02 9.13
N LYS A 17 -30.33 -13.08 9.22
CA LYS A 17 -31.20 -11.93 8.92
C LYS A 17 -30.91 -10.71 9.81
N ARG A 18 -30.63 -10.94 11.09
CA ARG A 18 -30.26 -9.88 12.03
C ARG A 18 -28.89 -9.29 11.67
N ALA A 19 -27.92 -10.15 11.38
CA ALA A 19 -26.58 -9.75 11.00
C ALA A 19 -26.56 -8.96 9.69
N VAL A 20 -27.38 -9.30 8.70
CA VAL A 20 -27.52 -8.49 7.47
C VAL A 20 -28.08 -7.10 7.78
N LYS A 21 -29.06 -7.01 8.69
CA LYS A 21 -29.68 -5.73 9.07
C LYS A 21 -28.73 -4.80 9.84
N VAL A 22 -27.82 -5.36 10.63
CA VAL A 22 -26.90 -4.61 11.50
C VAL A 22 -25.53 -4.41 10.85
N GLY A 23 -25.04 -5.38 10.08
CA GLY A 23 -23.66 -5.49 9.61
C GLY A 23 -23.38 -4.94 8.20
N SER A 24 -24.20 -4.02 7.69
CA SER A 24 -24.00 -3.35 6.40
C SER A 24 -23.91 -4.25 5.16
N TYR A 25 -24.43 -5.49 5.21
CA TYR A 25 -24.52 -6.35 4.03
C TYR A 25 -25.76 -6.02 3.20
N ALA A 26 -25.65 -6.00 1.88
CA ALA A 26 -26.79 -5.76 0.99
C ALA A 26 -27.73 -6.98 0.89
N SER A 27 -27.21 -8.20 1.15
CA SER A 27 -28.01 -9.42 1.11
C SER A 27 -27.44 -10.57 1.94
N ILE A 28 -28.28 -11.57 2.22
CA ILE A 28 -27.84 -12.83 2.87
C ILE A 28 -26.75 -13.52 2.04
N SER A 29 -26.90 -13.57 0.72
CA SER A 29 -25.93 -14.21 -0.18
C SER A 29 -24.56 -13.53 -0.13
N GLU A 30 -24.52 -12.21 0.07
CA GLU A 30 -23.27 -11.48 0.23
C GLU A 30 -22.59 -11.83 1.56
N MET A 31 -23.34 -11.81 2.66
CA MET A 31 -22.82 -12.19 3.98
C MET A 31 -22.27 -13.62 3.99
N ILE A 32 -22.97 -14.56 3.33
CA ILE A 32 -22.53 -15.95 3.22
C ILE A 32 -21.26 -16.05 2.37
N ARG A 33 -21.18 -15.34 1.24
CA ARG A 33 -19.96 -15.31 0.42
C ARG A 33 -18.77 -14.75 1.19
N ASP A 34 -18.96 -13.69 1.96
CA ASP A 34 -17.89 -13.10 2.77
C ASP A 34 -17.43 -14.04 3.89
N SER A 35 -18.38 -14.68 4.59
CA SER A 35 -18.09 -15.66 5.63
C SER A 35 -17.32 -16.88 5.08
N LEU A 36 -17.72 -17.38 3.91
CA LEU A 36 -17.01 -18.44 3.20
C LEU A 36 -15.62 -17.99 2.76
N ARG A 37 -15.48 -16.76 2.27
CA ARG A 37 -14.18 -16.22 1.86
C ARG A 37 -13.21 -16.18 3.03
N LYS A 38 -13.63 -15.64 4.18
CA LYS A 38 -12.84 -15.58 5.41
C LYS A 38 -12.49 -16.97 5.97
N THR A 39 -13.42 -17.91 5.87
CA THR A 39 -13.19 -19.28 6.35
C THR A 39 -12.23 -20.06 5.46
N LEU A 40 -12.35 -19.91 4.13
CA LEU A 40 -11.58 -20.69 3.15
C LEU A 40 -10.22 -20.06 2.84
N TYR A 41 -10.16 -18.73 2.85
CA TYR A 41 -8.95 -17.99 2.57
C TYR A 41 -8.59 -17.24 3.85
N LYS A 42 -7.60 -17.76 4.58
CA LYS A 42 -7.03 -17.06 5.74
C LYS A 42 -6.67 -15.64 5.33
N GLU A 43 -7.07 -14.69 6.17
CA GLU A 43 -7.09 -13.24 5.95
C GLU A 43 -5.89 -12.76 5.14
N VAL A 44 -6.12 -12.60 3.84
CA VAL A 44 -5.30 -11.71 3.04
C VAL A 44 -5.72 -10.29 3.40
N THR A 45 -4.76 -9.46 3.75
CA THR A 45 -4.88 -8.03 4.06
C THR A 45 -5.53 -7.32 2.87
N VAL A 46 -5.90 -6.04 3.02
CA VAL A 46 -6.59 -5.27 1.96
C VAL A 46 -5.83 -5.31 0.62
N ASN A 47 -4.51 -5.53 0.68
CA ASN A 47 -3.60 -5.60 -0.47
C ASN A 47 -3.40 -7.02 -1.03
N GLY A 48 -4.07 -8.03 -0.49
CA GLY A 48 -3.89 -9.42 -0.92
C GLY A 48 -2.65 -10.10 -0.36
N LEU A 49 -2.07 -9.56 0.73
CA LEU A 49 -0.91 -10.14 1.42
C LEU A 49 -1.35 -10.90 2.65
N THR A 50 -0.68 -11.97 3.03
CA THR A 50 -0.85 -12.53 4.37
C THR A 50 -0.33 -11.53 5.42
N PRO A 51 -0.77 -11.62 6.69
CA PRO A 51 -0.27 -10.73 7.74
C PRO A 51 1.25 -10.83 7.89
N ALA A 52 1.82 -12.02 7.69
CA ALA A 52 3.27 -12.24 7.72
C ALA A 52 4.00 -11.52 6.56
N GLU A 53 3.43 -11.53 5.36
CA GLU A 53 3.99 -10.79 4.21
C GLU A 53 3.87 -9.28 4.40
N GLU A 54 2.77 -8.79 4.99
CA GLU A 54 2.62 -7.37 5.32
C GLU A 54 3.64 -6.93 6.38
N ASP A 55 3.83 -7.73 7.44
CA ASP A 55 4.84 -7.47 8.47
C ASP A 55 6.26 -7.46 7.91
N GLU A 56 6.61 -8.43 7.04
CA GLU A 56 7.94 -8.50 6.39
C GLU A 56 8.22 -7.28 5.49
N ILE A 57 7.21 -6.82 4.75
CA ILE A 57 7.34 -5.62 3.91
C ILE A 57 7.50 -4.36 4.77
N LEU A 58 6.73 -4.25 5.85
CA LEU A 58 6.84 -3.12 6.78
C LEU A 58 8.20 -3.10 7.48
N GLU A 59 8.72 -4.25 7.89
CA GLU A 59 10.04 -4.38 8.49
C GLU A 59 11.14 -3.99 7.49
N THR A 60 11.05 -4.50 6.25
CA THR A 60 11.99 -4.15 5.18
C THR A 60 11.96 -2.65 4.87
N ALA A 61 10.77 -2.05 4.77
CA ALA A 61 10.63 -0.61 4.52
C ALA A 61 11.09 0.27 5.69
N ALA A 62 11.05 -0.25 6.91
CA ALA A 62 11.58 0.43 8.10
C ALA A 62 13.09 0.26 8.27
N THR A 63 13.70 -0.70 7.56
CA THR A 63 15.14 -0.93 7.60
C THR A 63 15.82 0.11 6.70
N PRO A 64 16.74 0.95 7.23
CA PRO A 64 17.52 1.85 6.39
C PRO A 64 18.36 1.01 5.43
N ASP A 65 18.29 1.29 4.13
CA ASP A 65 19.22 0.70 3.18
C ASP A 65 20.64 1.20 3.52
N ASP A 66 21.69 0.40 3.27
CA ASP A 66 23.09 0.81 3.52
C ASP A 66 23.49 2.12 2.79
N ASN A 67 22.67 2.59 1.86
CA ASN A 67 22.83 3.83 1.10
C ASN A 67 21.96 5.01 1.59
N ASP A 68 21.15 4.84 2.62
CA ASP A 68 20.29 5.89 3.16
C ASP A 68 21.07 6.85 4.06
N GLU A 69 21.07 8.14 3.72
CA GLU A 69 21.68 9.19 4.53
C GLU A 69 20.72 9.52 5.69
N VAL A 70 20.96 8.94 6.87
CA VAL A 70 20.18 9.22 8.09
C VAL A 70 20.43 10.66 8.55
N TRP A 71 19.36 11.45 8.72
CA TRP A 71 19.44 12.83 9.18
C TRP A 71 18.95 12.92 10.62
N GLU A 72 19.88 13.13 11.57
CA GLU A 72 19.57 13.18 12.99
C GLU A 72 19.43 14.63 13.50
N THR A 73 20.05 15.58 12.81
CA THR A 73 20.11 16.98 13.24
C THR A 73 19.56 17.94 12.18
N GLU A 74 19.13 19.14 12.61
CA GLU A 74 18.73 20.22 11.69
C GLU A 74 19.88 20.63 10.73
N GLU A 75 21.11 20.42 11.16
CA GLU A 75 22.31 20.68 10.36
C GLU A 75 22.46 19.69 9.20
N ASP A 76 22.08 18.43 9.39
CA ASP A 76 22.12 17.39 8.35
C ASP A 76 21.10 17.68 7.26
N ILE A 77 19.90 18.13 7.66
CA ILE A 77 18.85 18.59 6.74
C ILE A 77 19.38 19.74 5.88
N THR A 78 19.97 20.75 6.52
CA THR A 78 20.52 21.92 5.83
C THR A 78 21.62 21.54 4.84
N ARG A 79 22.54 20.66 5.26
CA ARG A 79 23.62 20.12 4.42
C ARG A 79 23.09 19.31 3.24
N GLY A 80 22.03 18.53 3.45
CA GLY A 80 21.30 17.79 2.41
C GLY A 80 20.75 18.72 1.33
N PHE A 81 20.04 19.79 1.74
CA PHE A 81 19.51 20.78 0.80
C PHE A 81 20.60 21.55 0.06
N GLU A 82 21.73 21.85 0.69
CA GLU A 82 22.87 22.47 0.02
C GLU A 82 23.49 21.56 -1.05
N LYS A 83 23.69 20.28 -0.75
CA LYS A 83 24.15 19.28 -1.74
C LYS A 83 23.19 19.22 -2.93
N LEU A 84 21.88 19.25 -2.67
CA LEU A 84 20.84 19.24 -3.70
C LEU A 84 20.91 20.50 -4.59
N ARG A 85 21.01 21.69 -3.99
CA ARG A 85 21.14 22.97 -4.70
C ARG A 85 22.40 23.01 -5.56
N LYS A 86 23.53 22.50 -5.07
CA LYS A 86 24.80 22.39 -5.81
C LYS A 86 24.65 21.45 -7.02
N LYS A 87 24.02 20.28 -6.85
CA LYS A 87 23.74 19.35 -7.96
C LYS A 87 22.87 20.01 -9.05
N ILE A 88 21.79 20.70 -8.67
CA ILE A 88 20.89 21.39 -9.62
C ILE A 88 21.64 22.48 -10.40
N LYS A 89 22.44 23.32 -9.72
CA LYS A 89 23.26 24.35 -10.37
C LYS A 89 24.26 23.75 -11.36
N SER A 90 24.96 22.69 -10.98
CA SER A 90 25.94 22.02 -11.85
C SER A 90 25.30 21.42 -13.11
N LYS A 91 24.09 20.83 -13.00
CA LYS A 91 23.32 20.31 -14.14
C LYS A 91 22.84 21.43 -15.07
N SER A 92 22.37 22.55 -14.50
CA SER A 92 21.97 23.74 -15.27
C SER A 92 23.13 24.32 -16.07
N VAL A 93 24.33 24.42 -15.48
CA VAL A 93 25.55 24.89 -16.16
C VAL A 93 25.95 23.94 -17.28
N LYS A 94 26.01 22.61 -17.05
CA LYS A 94 26.34 21.62 -18.08
C LYS A 94 25.36 21.68 -19.28
N ASN A 95 24.07 21.87 -19.02
CA ASN A 95 23.06 21.98 -20.05
C ASN A 95 23.18 23.28 -20.87
N LYS A 96 23.60 24.40 -20.25
CA LYS A 96 23.92 25.63 -20.99
C LYS A 96 25.14 25.45 -21.88
N THR A 97 26.23 24.89 -21.37
CA THR A 97 27.46 24.65 -22.13
C THR A 97 27.23 23.74 -23.34
N LYS A 98 26.41 22.69 -23.18
CA LYS A 98 26.08 21.78 -24.30
C LYS A 98 25.29 22.46 -25.43
N ARG A 99 24.43 23.43 -25.12
CA ARG A 99 23.69 24.20 -26.15
C ARG A 99 24.59 25.15 -26.94
N TYR A 100 25.55 25.81 -26.29
CA TYR A 100 26.51 26.70 -26.96
C TYR A 100 27.45 25.95 -27.91
N ILE A 101 27.79 24.69 -27.62
CA ILE A 101 28.64 23.86 -28.50
C ILE A 101 27.87 23.37 -29.75
N GLN A 102 26.54 23.26 -29.68
CA GLN A 102 25.71 22.76 -30.79
C GLN A 102 25.25 23.86 -31.75
N HIS A 103 25.24 25.12 -31.32
CA HIS A 103 24.94 26.29 -32.16
C HIS A 103 25.93 27.43 -31.85
N PRO A 104 27.15 27.40 -32.40
CA PRO A 104 28.04 28.55 -32.34
C PRO A 104 27.44 29.69 -33.20
N ILE A 105 27.43 30.90 -32.65
CA ILE A 105 27.12 32.14 -33.40
C ILE A 105 28.29 32.45 -34.32
#